data_AF-A0A377J0E0-F1
#
_entry.id   AF-A0A377J0E0-F1
#
_cell.length_a   1.000
_cell.length_b   1.000
_cell.length_c   1.000
_cell.angle_alpha   90.00
_cell.angle_beta   90.00
_cell.angle_gamma   90.00
#
_symmetry.space_group_name_H-M   'P 1'
#
loop_
_entity.id
_entity.type
_entity.pdbx_description
1 polymer ?
#
loop_
_entity_poly.entity_id
_entity_poly.type
_entity_poly.pdbx_seq_one_letter_code
_entity_poly.pdbx_strand_id
1 'polypeptide(L)'
;MAKTAVHLSKTALQYVTDRTPQGEQKGLSAHINNAFEQLAHLTRAEKPELSKSEWVELYNVYAGSDLTRLVMPFDLADDLRTHYGTLPQDLTALYNKLAGMTQAQQFAVLDAVRVYWASGEDGN
;
A
#
# COMPACT_ATOMS: atom_id res chain seq x y z
N MET A 1 -5.57 27.97 -9.38
CA MET A 1 -4.92 26.93 -8.56
C MET A 1 -3.42 27.23 -8.49
N ALA A 2 -2.80 27.15 -7.31
CA ALA A 2 -1.36 27.33 -7.17
C ALA A 2 -0.61 26.17 -7.84
N LYS A 3 0.54 26.44 -8.46
CA LYS A 3 1.40 25.39 -9.03
C LYS A 3 2.12 24.68 -7.90
N THR A 4 1.89 23.38 -7.73
CA THR A 4 2.64 22.53 -6.80
C THR A 4 3.92 22.06 -7.48
N ALA A 5 5.08 22.31 -6.85
CA ALA A 5 6.34 21.75 -7.30
C ALA A 5 6.49 20.32 -6.75
N VAL A 6 6.74 19.35 -7.63
CA VAL A 6 6.96 17.95 -7.25
C VAL A 6 8.38 17.58 -7.64
N HIS A 7 9.14 17.04 -6.69
CA HIS A 7 10.49 16.56 -6.93
C HIS A 7 10.43 15.07 -7.28
N LEU A 8 10.91 14.70 -8.47
CA LEU A 8 10.99 13.30 -8.91
C LEU A 8 12.42 12.80 -8.79
N SER A 9 12.58 11.55 -8.33
CA SER A 9 13.87 10.88 -8.37
C SER A 9 14.30 10.59 -9.82
N LYS A 10 15.59 10.36 -10.04
CA LYS A 10 16.11 9.96 -11.36
C LYS A 10 15.41 8.69 -11.86
N THR A 11 15.19 7.72 -10.97
CA THR A 11 14.51 6.46 -11.28
C THR A 11 13.05 6.68 -11.69
N ALA A 12 12.31 7.54 -10.99
CA ALA A 12 10.93 7.88 -11.36
C ALA A 12 10.85 8.58 -12.72
N LEU A 13 11.80 9.48 -12.99
CA LEU A 13 11.88 10.16 -14.29
C LEU A 13 12.22 9.18 -15.43
N GLN A 14 13.13 8.23 -15.19
CA GLN A 14 13.46 7.19 -16.15
C GLN A 14 12.24 6.29 -16.44
N TYR A 15 11.53 5.86 -15.39
CA TYR A 15 10.32 5.06 -15.52
C TYR A 15 9.28 5.69 -16.44
N VAL A 16 9.06 7.00 -16.32
CA VAL A 16 8.17 7.77 -17.21
C VAL A 16 8.74 7.81 -18.62
N THR A 17 10.04 8.10 -18.75
CA THR A 17 10.72 8.22 -20.05
C THR A 17 10.61 6.94 -20.88
N ASP A 18 10.79 5.77 -20.26
CA ASP A 18 10.72 4.47 -20.94
C ASP A 18 9.32 4.14 -21.47
N ARG A 19 8.30 4.87 -21.02
CA ARG A 19 6.88 4.71 -21.38
C ARG A 19 6.32 5.88 -22.18
N THR A 20 7.15 6.87 -22.51
CA THR A 20 6.76 7.98 -23.40
C THR A 20 7.18 7.64 -24.84
N PRO A 21 6.27 7.72 -25.83
CA PRO A 21 6.63 7.53 -27.24
C PRO A 21 7.77 8.45 -27.70
N GLN A 22 8.60 7.96 -28.61
CA GLN A 22 9.70 8.75 -29.15
C GLN A 22 9.17 9.99 -29.87
N GLY A 23 9.73 11.16 -29.54
CA GLY A 23 9.34 12.44 -30.13
C GLY A 23 8.21 13.18 -29.38
N GLU A 24 7.60 12.57 -28.36
CA GLU A 24 6.58 13.23 -27.53
C GLU A 24 7.18 13.92 -26.31
N GLN A 25 6.52 14.99 -25.84
CA GLN A 25 6.86 15.61 -24.57
C GLN A 25 6.42 14.72 -23.42
N LYS A 26 7.26 14.63 -22.38
CA LYS A 26 6.95 13.90 -21.15
C LYS A 26 5.82 14.62 -20.41
N GLY A 27 4.59 14.16 -20.60
CA GLY A 27 3.41 14.64 -19.88
C GLY A 27 3.43 14.19 -18.42
N LEU A 28 4.37 14.71 -17.62
CA LEU A 28 4.62 14.26 -16.23
C LEU A 28 3.34 14.25 -15.39
N SER A 29 2.52 15.30 -15.48
CA SER A 29 1.24 15.36 -14.77
C SER A 29 0.27 14.26 -15.18
N ALA A 30 0.20 13.94 -16.49
CA ALA A 30 -0.67 12.88 -16.98
C ALA A 30 -0.22 11.50 -16.49
N HIS A 31 1.09 11.23 -16.53
CA HIS A 31 1.66 9.98 -15.99
C HIS A 31 1.42 9.85 -14.49
N ILE A 32 1.63 10.92 -13.71
CA ILE A 32 1.42 10.90 -12.26
C ILE A 32 -0.06 10.67 -11.93
N ASN A 33 -0.96 11.43 -12.54
CA ASN A 33 -2.39 11.29 -12.28
C ASN A 33 -2.90 9.89 -12.67
N ASN A 34 -2.50 9.41 -13.84
CA ASN A 34 -2.92 8.08 -14.29
C ASN A 34 -2.32 6.96 -13.42
N ALA A 35 -1.10 7.11 -12.92
CA ALA A 35 -0.54 6.15 -11.96
C ALA A 35 -1.38 6.08 -10.68
N PHE A 36 -1.82 7.21 -10.12
CA PHE A 36 -2.72 7.21 -8.96
C PHE A 36 -4.09 6.59 -9.28
N GLU A 37 -4.65 6.85 -10.46
CA GLU A 37 -5.89 6.21 -10.90
C GLU A 37 -5.75 4.69 -11.01
N GLN A 38 -4.66 4.21 -11.60
CA GLN A 38 -4.36 2.77 -11.71
C GLN A 38 -4.17 2.15 -10.33
N LEU A 39 -3.42 2.79 -9.43
CA LEU A 39 -3.23 2.30 -8.07
C LEU A 39 -4.56 2.23 -7.32
N ALA A 40 -5.39 3.28 -7.37
CA ALA A 40 -6.71 3.30 -6.72
C ALA A 40 -7.69 2.27 -7.31
N HIS A 41 -7.55 1.93 -8.58
CA HIS A 41 -8.30 0.84 -9.19
C HIS A 41 -7.82 -0.52 -8.66
N LEU A 42 -6.50 -0.76 -8.68
CA LEU A 42 -5.89 -2.00 -8.24
C LEU A 42 -6.14 -2.26 -6.75
N THR A 43 -6.00 -1.26 -5.87
CA THR A 43 -6.24 -1.46 -4.42
C THR A 43 -7.69 -1.82 -4.14
N ARG A 44 -8.63 -1.32 -4.94
CA ARG A 44 -10.04 -1.69 -4.84
C ARG A 44 -10.32 -3.10 -5.38
N ALA A 45 -9.73 -3.44 -6.52
CA ALA A 45 -9.94 -4.73 -7.18
C ALA A 45 -9.28 -5.88 -6.41
N GLU A 46 -8.12 -5.62 -5.81
CA GLU A 46 -7.29 -6.62 -5.11
C GLU A 46 -7.51 -6.59 -3.59
N LYS A 47 -8.46 -5.80 -3.08
CA LYS A 47 -8.73 -5.76 -1.64
C LYS A 47 -9.22 -7.14 -1.18
N PRO A 48 -8.50 -7.82 -0.27
CA PRO A 48 -8.89 -9.15 0.16
C PRO A 48 -10.13 -9.11 1.05
N GLU A 49 -10.87 -10.21 1.05
CA GLU A 49 -11.92 -10.46 2.03
C GLU A 49 -11.30 -10.88 3.36
N LEU A 50 -11.31 -9.95 4.31
CA LEU A 50 -10.91 -10.17 5.69
C LEU A 50 -12.08 -9.82 6.62
N SER A 51 -12.22 -10.59 7.69
CA SER A 51 -13.18 -10.33 8.76
C SER A 51 -12.82 -9.05 9.52
N LYS A 52 -13.78 -8.54 10.31
CA LYS A 52 -13.57 -7.34 11.12
C LYS A 52 -12.41 -7.49 12.10
N SER A 53 -12.30 -8.62 12.79
CA SER A 53 -11.20 -8.88 13.73
C SER A 53 -9.85 -8.94 13.02
N GLU A 54 -9.77 -9.57 11.84
CA GLU A 54 -8.54 -9.59 11.05
C GLU A 54 -8.10 -8.20 10.60
N TRP A 55 -9.03 -7.31 10.23
CA TRP A 55 -8.71 -5.91 9.95
C TRP A 55 -8.19 -5.18 11.19
N VAL A 56 -8.79 -5.41 12.37
CA VAL A 56 -8.31 -4.82 13.63
C VAL A 56 -6.87 -5.25 13.92
N GLU A 57 -6.53 -6.52 13.72
CA GLU A 57 -5.15 -6.99 13.88
C GLU A 57 -4.17 -6.26 12.96
N LEU A 58 -4.55 -6.08 11.69
CA LEU A 58 -3.71 -5.37 10.73
C LEU A 58 -3.55 -3.88 11.09
N TYR A 59 -4.60 -3.24 11.59
CA TYR A 59 -4.49 -1.87 12.10
C TYR A 59 -3.52 -1.79 13.27
N ASN A 60 -3.60 -2.73 14.21
CA ASN A 60 -2.70 -2.81 15.37
C ASN A 60 -1.24 -3.04 14.97
N VAL A 61 -0.99 -3.93 14.02
CA VAL A 61 0.38 -4.22 13.51
C VAL A 61 1.07 -2.95 13.04
N TYR A 62 0.35 -2.08 12.32
CA TYR A 62 0.90 -0.85 11.74
C TYR A 62 0.60 0.41 12.55
N ALA A 63 0.07 0.29 13.77
CA ALA A 63 -0.19 1.45 14.63
C ALA A 63 1.11 2.24 14.88
N GLY A 64 1.09 3.54 14.56
CA GLY A 64 2.27 4.41 14.70
C GLY A 64 3.37 4.23 13.65
N SER A 65 3.18 3.37 12.63
CA SER A 65 4.15 3.17 11.54
C SER A 65 4.09 4.32 10.52
N ASP A 66 5.25 4.70 9.94
CA ASP A 66 5.31 5.64 8.81
C ASP A 66 4.96 4.93 7.49
N LEU A 67 3.66 4.87 7.18
CA LEU A 67 3.15 4.27 5.95
C LEU A 67 3.28 5.18 4.71
N THR A 68 3.98 6.31 4.82
CA THR A 68 4.27 7.15 3.64
C THR A 68 5.41 6.59 2.80
N ARG A 69 6.23 5.69 3.36
CA ARG A 69 7.39 5.06 2.72
C ARG A 69 7.28 3.54 2.77
N LEU A 70 6.49 2.99 1.86
CA LEU A 70 6.32 1.55 1.74
C LEU A 70 7.55 0.93 1.04
N VAL A 71 8.16 -0.06 1.67
CA VAL A 71 9.31 -0.81 1.13
C VAL A 71 8.80 -2.11 0.53
N MET A 72 9.23 -2.40 -0.71
CA MET A 72 8.91 -3.64 -1.42
C MET A 72 10.09 -4.62 -1.37
N PRO A 73 9.85 -5.96 -1.42
CA PRO A 73 8.53 -6.58 -1.41
C PRO A 73 7.85 -6.46 -0.04
N PHE A 74 6.53 -6.45 -0.03
CA PHE A 74 5.72 -6.51 1.19
C PHE A 74 5.72 -7.92 1.75
N ASP A 75 5.74 -8.04 3.07
CA ASP A 75 5.58 -9.30 3.78
C ASP A 75 4.71 -9.11 5.04
N LEU A 76 3.40 -8.98 4.81
CA LEU A 76 2.45 -8.75 5.92
C LEU A 76 2.44 -9.89 6.94
N ALA A 77 2.77 -11.11 6.51
CA ALA A 77 2.84 -12.26 7.39
C ALA A 77 4.04 -12.15 8.34
N ASP A 78 5.20 -11.74 7.82
CA ASP A 78 6.37 -11.47 8.63
C ASP A 78 6.20 -10.24 9.51
N ASP A 79 5.51 -9.20 9.04
CA ASP A 79 5.15 -8.03 9.85
C ASP A 79 4.28 -8.43 11.05
N LEU A 80 3.25 -9.26 10.83
CA LEU A 80 2.41 -9.81 11.89
C LEU A 80 3.23 -10.64 12.90
N ARG A 81 4.12 -11.51 12.39
CA ARG A 81 5.01 -12.32 13.23
C ARG A 81 5.95 -11.45 14.06
N THR A 82 6.52 -10.41 13.46
CA THR A 82 7.43 -9.48 14.10
C THR A 82 6.74 -8.66 15.18
N HIS A 83 5.50 -8.21 14.93
CA HIS A 83 4.71 -7.46 15.90
C HIS A 83 4.47 -8.25 17.20
N TYR A 84 4.12 -9.54 17.08
CA TYR A 84 3.81 -10.38 18.24
C TYR A 84 5.01 -11.14 18.82
N GLY A 85 6.10 -11.29 18.06
CA GLY A 85 7.28 -12.09 18.41
C GLY A 85 6.99 -13.59 18.36
N THR A 86 6.12 -14.08 19.24
CA THR A 86 5.56 -15.43 19.20
C THR A 86 4.11 -15.34 18.73
N LEU A 87 3.82 -15.90 17.55
CA LEU A 87 2.49 -15.82 16.96
C LEU A 87 1.45 -16.58 17.81
N PRO A 88 0.39 -15.90 18.29
CA PRO A 88 -0.73 -16.54 18.96
C PRO A 88 -1.45 -17.57 18.07
N GLN A 89 -1.98 -18.63 18.67
CA GLN A 89 -2.59 -19.73 17.91
C GLN A 89 -3.80 -19.28 17.07
N ASP A 90 -4.61 -18.37 17.61
CA ASP A 90 -5.76 -17.77 16.96
C ASP A 90 -5.40 -16.88 15.76
N LEU A 91 -4.16 -16.35 15.71
CA LEU A 91 -3.65 -15.56 14.58
C LEU A 91 -2.97 -16.42 13.50
N THR A 92 -2.83 -17.73 13.70
CA THR A 92 -2.22 -18.63 12.71
C THR A 92 -3.00 -18.65 11.39
N ALA A 93 -4.33 -18.60 11.46
CA ALA A 93 -5.17 -18.56 10.27
C ALA A 93 -4.96 -17.27 9.47
N LEU A 94 -4.87 -16.12 10.16
CA LEU A 94 -4.59 -14.83 9.54
C LEU A 94 -3.19 -14.83 8.90
N TYR A 95 -2.17 -15.28 9.62
CA TYR A 95 -0.80 -15.40 9.09
C TYR A 95 -0.77 -16.18 7.77
N ASN A 96 -1.42 -17.34 7.72
CA ASN A 96 -1.45 -18.17 6.50
C ASN A 96 -2.16 -17.47 5.33
N LYS A 97 -3.23 -16.70 5.60
CA LYS A 97 -3.89 -15.88 4.58
C LYS A 97 -2.94 -14.82 4.04
N LEU A 98 -2.29 -14.07 4.93
CA LEU A 98 -1.34 -13.01 4.57
C LEU A 98 -0.15 -13.55 3.76
N ALA A 99 0.41 -14.70 4.16
CA ALA A 99 1.51 -15.34 3.47
C ALA A 99 1.12 -15.82 2.05
N GLY A 100 -0.16 -16.12 1.84
CA GLY A 100 -0.71 -16.50 0.54
C GLY A 100 -1.07 -15.33 -0.36
N MET A 101 -1.01 -14.08 0.11
CA MET A 101 -1.40 -12.91 -0.67
C MET A 101 -0.36 -12.53 -1.72
N THR A 102 -0.85 -12.13 -2.89
CA THR A 102 -0.01 -11.49 -3.91
C THR A 102 0.47 -10.11 -3.41
N GLN A 103 1.53 -9.58 -4.02
CA GLN A 103 2.01 -8.22 -3.70
C GLN A 103 0.94 -7.14 -3.92
N ALA A 104 0.04 -7.33 -4.89
CA ALA A 104 -1.05 -6.38 -5.15
C ALA A 104 -2.10 -6.41 -4.03
N GLN A 105 -2.44 -7.60 -3.52
CA GLN A 105 -3.33 -7.77 -2.37
C GLN A 105 -2.69 -7.22 -1.09
N GLN A 106 -1.40 -7.48 -0.87
CA GLN A 106 -0.69 -6.93 0.28
C GLN A 106 -0.62 -5.39 0.24
N PHE A 107 -0.37 -4.83 -0.94
CA PHE A 107 -0.46 -3.38 -1.15
C PHE A 107 -1.85 -2.84 -0.86
N ALA A 108 -2.91 -3.52 -1.32
CA ALA A 108 -4.30 -3.12 -1.06
C ALA A 108 -4.65 -3.10 0.44
N VAL A 109 -4.10 -4.04 1.22
CA VAL A 109 -4.21 -4.03 2.68
C VAL A 109 -3.52 -2.80 3.27
N LEU A 110 -2.26 -2.54 2.91
CA LEU A 110 -1.50 -1.40 3.42
C LEU A 110 -2.15 -0.06 3.05
N ASP A 111 -2.72 0.05 1.85
CA ASP A 111 -3.50 1.22 1.41
C ASP A 111 -4.73 1.41 2.30
N ALA A 112 -5.49 0.34 2.59
CA ALA A 112 -6.64 0.40 3.48
C ALA A 112 -6.25 0.80 4.92
N VAL A 113 -5.17 0.23 5.44
CA VAL A 113 -4.60 0.59 6.77
C VAL A 113 -4.20 2.05 6.81
N ARG A 114 -3.56 2.56 5.75
CA ARG A 114 -3.18 3.97 5.64
C ARG A 114 -4.39 4.90 5.62
N VAL A 115 -5.44 4.54 4.89
CA VAL A 115 -6.70 5.31 4.85
C VAL A 115 -7.36 5.33 6.24
N TYR A 116 -7.38 4.20 6.94
CA TYR A 116 -7.93 4.11 8.30
C TYR A 116 -7.19 5.04 9.27
N TRP A 117 -5.86 4.97 9.32
CA TRP A 117 -5.09 5.84 10.22
C TRP A 117 -5.11 7.32 9.80
N ALA A 118 -5.32 7.62 8.51
CA ALA A 118 -5.46 8.99 8.02
C ALA A 118 -6.85 9.59 8.29
N SER A 119 -7.91 8.78 8.43
CA SER A 119 -9.27 9.28 8.69
C SER A 119 -9.44 9.80 10.11
N GLY A 120 -8.55 9.42 11.04
CA GLY A 120 -8.67 9.77 12.44
C GLY A 120 -9.83 9.07 13.14
N GLU A 121 -10.29 7.93 12.63
CA GLU A 121 -11.20 7.06 13.37
C GLU A 121 -10.44 6.46 14.57
N ASP A 122 -10.43 7.21 15.68
CA ASP A 122 -10.24 6.65 17.00
C ASP A 122 -11.28 5.53 17.15
N GLY A 123 -10.84 4.28 17.18
CA GLY A 123 -11.71 3.11 17.29
C GLY A 123 -12.73 3.30 18.41
N ASN A 124 -14.00 3.44 18.04
CA ASN A 124 -15.12 3.62 18.95
C ASN A 124 -16.10 2.45 18.81
#